data_AF-A0A8X7QWN0-F1
#
_entry.id   AF-A0A8X7QWN0-F1
#
_cell.length_a   1.000
_cell.length_b   1.000
_cell.length_c   1.000
_cell.angle_alpha   90.00
_cell.angle_beta   90.00
_cell.angle_gamma   90.00
#
_symmetry.space_group_name_H-M   'P 1'
#
loop_
_entity.id
_entity.type
_entity.pdbx_description
1 polymer ?
#
loop_
_entity_poly.entity_id
_entity_poly.type
_entity_poly.pdbx_seq_one_letter_code
_entity_poly.pdbx_strand_id
1 'polypeptide(L)'
;MAVVYNPKENKWDVVAKELKMLLSCDYDSCMIDNVIYTYSGGSFRMLNWYDCVERSWGDLKGMKKLPELPKAYRGSLRLENCGGKIVLLWEENVRSICSMKEKMLWCAEVALERLNSREIYGKVKWCHVN
;
A
#
# COMPACT_ATOMS: atom_id res chain seq x y z
N MET A 1 -10.71 11.01 -15.27
CA MET A 1 -9.53 10.94 -16.18
C MET A 1 -8.30 10.90 -15.29
N ALA A 2 -7.32 10.04 -15.56
CA ALA A 2 -6.07 9.99 -14.78
C ALA A 2 -4.95 10.60 -15.63
N VAL A 3 -4.16 11.49 -15.02
CA VAL A 3 -3.10 12.24 -15.69
C VAL A 3 -1.85 12.23 -14.84
N VAL A 4 -0.68 12.21 -15.47
CA VAL A 4 0.62 12.35 -14.79
C VAL A 4 1.23 13.67 -15.20
N TYR A 5 1.82 14.39 -14.25
CA TYR A 5 2.51 15.63 -14.52
C TYR A 5 4.00 15.36 -14.69
N ASN A 6 4.57 15.78 -15.82
CA ASN A 6 6.01 15.78 -16.05
C ASN A 6 6.55 17.18 -15.69
N PRO A 7 7.23 17.35 -14.54
CA PRO A 7 7.75 18.65 -14.12
C PRO A 7 8.90 19.15 -15.00
N LYS A 8 9.64 18.26 -15.69
CA LYS A 8 10.74 18.65 -16.57
C LYS A 8 10.24 19.28 -17.86
N GLU A 9 9.13 18.76 -18.39
CA GLU A 9 8.53 19.24 -19.64
C GLU A 9 7.38 20.22 -19.40
N ASN A 10 6.96 20.40 -18.14
CA ASN A 10 5.81 21.19 -17.73
C ASN A 10 4.53 20.81 -18.49
N LYS A 11 4.25 19.50 -18.59
CA LYS A 11 3.12 18.95 -19.34
C LYS A 11 2.38 17.89 -18.55
N TRP A 12 1.11 17.73 -18.91
CA TRP A 12 0.24 16.66 -18.41
C TRP A 12 0.09 15.59 -19.48
N ASP A 13 0.38 14.34 -19.14
CA ASP A 13 0.20 13.20 -20.02
C ASP A 13 -0.94 12.30 -19.52
N VAL A 14 -1.66 11.69 -20.47
CA VAL A 14 -2.76 10.78 -20.14
C VAL A 14 -2.18 9.45 -19.68
N VAL A 15 -2.63 9.00 -18.51
CA VAL A 15 -2.19 7.76 -17.91
C VAL A 15 -2.83 6.57 -18.63
N ALA A 16 -2.05 5.50 -18.84
CA ALA A 16 -2.51 4.26 -19.46
C ALA A 16 -3.76 3.70 -18.75
N LYS A 17 -4.61 2.99 -19.48
CA LYS A 17 -5.92 2.50 -18.97
C LYS A 17 -5.77 1.60 -17.75
N GLU A 18 -4.69 0.83 -17.69
CA GLU A 18 -4.35 -0.08 -16.60
C GLU A 18 -4.04 0.69 -15.31
N LEU A 19 -3.20 1.72 -15.41
CA LEU A 19 -2.88 2.64 -14.32
C LEU A 19 -4.10 3.48 -13.90
N LYS A 20 -4.98 3.82 -14.84
CA LYS A 20 -6.25 4.48 -14.53
C LYS A 20 -7.12 3.59 -13.63
N MET A 21 -7.20 2.27 -13.88
CA MET A 21 -7.97 1.37 -13.01
C MET A 21 -7.39 1.34 -11.60
N LEU A 22 -6.07 1.20 -11.49
CA LEU A 22 -5.31 1.29 -10.24
C LEU A 22 -5.61 2.57 -9.44
N LEU A 23 -5.45 3.73 -10.07
CA LEU A 23 -5.65 5.04 -9.45
C LEU A 23 -7.13 5.37 -9.21
N SER A 24 -8.05 4.64 -9.85
CA SER A 24 -9.50 4.83 -9.68
C SER A 24 -10.10 3.99 -8.56
N CYS A 25 -9.32 3.06 -7.98
CA CYS A 25 -9.78 2.28 -6.84
C CYS A 25 -9.74 3.13 -5.56
N ASP A 26 -10.73 2.92 -4.66
CA ASP A 26 -10.85 3.58 -3.35
C ASP A 26 -9.81 3.14 -2.31
N TYR A 27 -8.68 2.61 -2.78
CA TYR A 27 -7.64 2.01 -1.95
C TYR A 27 -6.42 2.91 -1.89
N ASP A 28 -5.78 2.97 -0.73
CA ASP A 28 -4.51 3.65 -0.60
C ASP A 28 -3.45 2.95 -1.46
N SER A 29 -2.52 3.76 -1.95
CA SER A 29 -1.40 3.29 -2.75
C SER A 29 -0.20 4.22 -2.58
N CYS A 30 0.98 3.68 -2.77
CA CYS A 30 2.21 4.47 -2.86
C CYS A 30 3.04 3.98 -4.05
N MET A 31 3.89 4.86 -4.56
CA MET A 31 4.81 4.53 -5.64
C MET A 31 6.24 4.56 -5.11
N ILE A 32 6.98 3.49 -5.38
CA ILE A 32 8.42 3.39 -5.10
C ILE A 32 9.07 3.03 -6.42
N ASP A 33 9.95 3.92 -6.90
CA ASP A 33 10.51 3.88 -8.25
C ASP A 33 9.39 3.80 -9.30
N ASN A 34 9.33 2.72 -10.10
CA ASN A 34 8.30 2.48 -11.12
C ASN A 34 7.30 1.39 -10.71
N VAL A 35 7.20 1.10 -9.40
CA VAL A 35 6.30 0.08 -8.88
C VAL A 35 5.26 0.74 -7.98
N ILE A 36 3.98 0.52 -8.30
CA ILE A 36 2.86 0.95 -7.48
C ILE A 36 2.53 -0.17 -6.50
N TYR A 37 2.48 0.16 -5.21
CA TYR A 37 2.02 -0.72 -4.17
C TYR A 37 0.63 -0.28 -3.73
N THR A 38 -0.30 -1.22 -3.60
CA THR A 38 -1.68 -0.94 -3.20
C THR A 38 -2.18 -1.99 -2.22
N TYR A 39 -3.15 -1.59 -1.40
CA TYR A 39 -3.84 -2.50 -0.51
C TYR A 39 -5.27 -2.72 -1.00
N SER A 40 -5.50 -3.85 -1.68
CA SER A 40 -6.76 -4.09 -2.35
C SER A 40 -7.87 -4.54 -1.38
N GLY A 41 -9.01 -3.85 -1.43
CA GLY A 41 -10.22 -4.21 -0.71
C GLY A 41 -11.02 -5.29 -1.40
N GLY A 42 -11.11 -6.40 -0.71
CA GLY A 42 -11.87 -7.58 -1.08
C GLY A 42 -11.68 -8.64 0.00
N SER A 43 -12.13 -9.86 -0.25
CA SER A 43 -12.01 -10.96 0.71
C SER A 43 -10.56 -11.31 1.10
N PHE A 44 -9.58 -10.82 0.35
CA PHE A 44 -8.20 -11.32 0.41
C PHE A 44 -7.27 -10.49 1.31
N ARG A 45 -7.60 -9.22 1.64
CA ARG A 45 -6.78 -8.34 2.52
C ARG A 45 -5.29 -8.37 2.15
N MET A 46 -4.96 -8.20 0.87
CA MET A 46 -3.61 -8.38 0.35
C MET A 46 -2.96 -7.06 -0.04
N LEU A 47 -1.64 -7.00 0.17
CA LEU A 47 -0.78 -6.01 -0.44
C LEU A 47 -0.35 -6.53 -1.82
N ASN A 48 -0.60 -5.72 -2.83
CA ASN A 48 -0.29 -6.03 -4.22
C ASN A 48 0.67 -4.98 -4.77
N TRP A 49 1.36 -5.34 -5.84
CA TRP A 49 2.23 -4.42 -6.56
C TRP A 49 1.98 -4.51 -8.06
N TYR A 50 2.25 -3.40 -8.74
CA TYR A 50 2.19 -3.27 -10.19
C TYR A 50 3.48 -2.62 -10.71
N ASP A 51 4.22 -3.36 -11.54
CA ASP A 51 5.40 -2.81 -12.23
C ASP A 51 4.93 -2.07 -13.49
N CYS A 52 5.20 -0.76 -13.54
CA CYS A 52 4.76 0.11 -14.63
C CYS A 52 5.56 -0.10 -15.92
N VAL A 53 6.78 -0.63 -15.82
CA VAL A 53 7.66 -0.91 -16.95
C VAL A 53 7.27 -2.24 -17.59
N GLU A 54 7.22 -3.29 -16.76
CA GLU A 54 6.87 -4.65 -17.19
C GLU A 54 5.36 -4.85 -17.37
N ARG A 55 4.55 -3.87 -16.93
CA ARG A 55 3.08 -3.90 -16.95
C ARG A 55 2.49 -5.16 -16.32
N SER A 56 3.08 -5.59 -15.21
CA SER A 56 2.75 -6.85 -14.55
C SER A 56 2.33 -6.65 -13.10
N TRP A 57 1.47 -7.55 -12.63
CA TRP A 57 0.96 -7.55 -11.26
C TRP A 57 1.56 -8.70 -10.47
N GLY A 58 1.67 -8.50 -9.17
CA GLY A 58 1.93 -9.59 -8.24
C GLY A 58 1.49 -9.27 -6.83
N ASP A 59 1.51 -10.31 -6.01
CA ASP A 59 1.26 -10.20 -4.58
C ASP A 59 2.58 -9.90 -3.86
N LEU A 60 2.53 -9.06 -2.84
CA LEU A 60 3.68 -8.82 -1.97
C LEU A 60 3.85 -10.02 -1.04
N LYS A 61 4.93 -10.78 -1.23
CA LYS A 61 5.23 -11.97 -0.42
C LYS A 61 5.91 -11.59 0.90
N GLY A 62 6.06 -12.54 1.83
CA GLY A 62 6.85 -12.33 3.06
C GLY A 62 6.11 -11.62 4.21
N MET A 63 4.83 -11.28 4.04
CA MET A 63 4.04 -10.50 5.00
C MET A 63 3.51 -11.28 6.23
N LYS A 64 4.03 -12.49 6.50
CA LYS A 64 3.53 -13.39 7.57
C LYS A 64 3.64 -12.82 9.00
N LYS A 65 4.52 -11.82 9.20
CA LYS A 65 4.72 -11.18 10.51
C LYS A 65 3.74 -10.03 10.78
N LEU A 66 2.93 -9.65 9.80
CA LEU A 66 1.92 -8.62 9.92
C LEU A 66 0.62 -9.25 10.48
N PRO A 67 -0.09 -8.62 11.42
CA PRO A 67 -1.42 -9.03 11.83
C PRO A 67 -2.36 -8.91 10.64
N GLU A 68 -3.56 -9.45 10.82
CA GLU A 68 -4.63 -9.17 9.89
C GLU A 68 -4.89 -7.66 9.82
N LEU A 69 -4.70 -7.11 8.62
CA LEU A 69 -5.02 -5.73 8.33
C LEU A 69 -6.56 -5.52 8.36
N PRO A 70 -7.02 -4.28 8.61
CA PRO A 70 -8.45 -3.99 8.59
C PRO A 70 -9.05 -4.26 7.20
N LYS A 71 -10.35 -4.55 7.13
CA LYS A 71 -11.04 -4.66 5.84
C LYS A 71 -10.78 -3.39 5.02
N ALA A 72 -10.34 -3.54 3.77
CA ALA A 72 -10.02 -2.36 2.97
C ALA A 72 -11.30 -1.62 2.54
N TYR A 73 -11.46 -0.44 3.11
CA TYR A 73 -12.30 0.65 2.64
C TYR A 73 -11.49 1.93 2.67
N ARG A 74 -11.95 2.98 1.98
CA ARG A 74 -11.26 4.28 1.92
C ARG A 74 -10.92 4.78 3.32
N GLY A 75 -9.63 5.01 3.58
CA GLY A 75 -9.12 5.52 4.86
C GLY A 75 -8.94 4.49 5.98
N SER A 76 -9.19 3.20 5.73
CA SER A 76 -8.97 2.13 6.73
C SER A 76 -7.49 1.83 6.98
N LEU A 77 -6.65 1.99 5.97
CA LEU A 77 -5.22 1.74 6.00
C LEU A 77 -4.56 2.64 4.97
N ARG A 78 -3.53 3.39 5.37
CA ARG A 78 -2.70 4.22 4.50
C ARG A 78 -1.39 3.53 4.18
N LEU A 79 -0.90 3.75 2.96
CA LEU A 79 0.40 3.32 2.48
C LEU A 79 1.21 4.54 2.11
N GLU A 80 2.42 4.65 2.65
CA GLU A 80 3.32 5.76 2.35
C GLU A 80 4.70 5.25 1.95
N ASN A 81 5.35 5.95 1.02
CA ASN A 81 6.74 5.71 0.68
C ASN A 81 7.65 6.47 1.65
N CYS A 82 8.43 5.74 2.45
CA CYS A 82 9.43 6.30 3.36
C CYS A 82 10.81 5.73 3.02
N GLY A 83 11.60 6.47 2.25
CA GLY A 83 12.97 6.10 1.90
C GLY A 83 13.08 4.78 1.14
N GLY A 84 12.14 4.50 0.22
CA GLY A 84 12.10 3.26 -0.56
C GLY A 84 11.49 2.07 0.19
N LYS A 85 10.92 2.30 1.37
CA LYS A 85 10.14 1.32 2.13
C LYS A 85 8.67 1.72 2.15
N ILE A 86 7.81 0.74 2.40
CA ILE A 86 6.39 1.01 2.61
C ILE A 86 6.16 1.19 4.11
N VAL A 87 5.49 2.27 4.48
CA VAL A 87 4.93 2.44 5.82
C VAL A 87 3.43 2.20 5.73
N LEU A 88 2.93 1.27 6.54
CA LEU A 88 1.51 0.98 6.70
C LEU A 88 1.03 1.66 7.98
N LEU A 89 -0.03 2.45 7.88
CA LEU A 89 -0.68 3.11 9.01
C LEU A 89 -2.15 2.73 9.05
N TRP A 90 -2.66 2.22 10.17
CA TRP A 90 -4.08 1.85 10.29
C TRP A 90 -4.61 2.03 11.71
N GLU A 91 -5.93 2.18 11.82
CA GLU A 91 -6.64 2.27 13.10
C GLU A 91 -7.27 0.92 13.46
N GLU A 92 -7.17 0.54 14.72
CA GLU A 92 -7.91 -0.58 15.30
C GLU A 92 -8.81 -0.12 16.44
N ASN A 93 -10.05 -0.59 16.45
CA ASN A 93 -10.98 -0.35 17.56
C ASN A 93 -10.79 -1.45 18.60
N VAL A 94 -10.14 -1.12 19.71
CA VAL A 94 -9.99 -2.03 20.86
C VAL A 94 -11.22 -1.88 21.74
N ARG A 95 -11.86 -3.01 22.09
CA ARG A 95 -13.00 -3.00 23.02
C ARG A 95 -12.47 -2.77 24.43
N SER A 96 -12.77 -1.62 25.03
CA SER A 96 -12.53 -1.39 26.46
C SER A 96 -13.70 -1.91 27.30
N ILE A 97 -13.39 -2.37 28.51
CA ILE A 97 -14.33 -2.89 29.52
C ILE A 97 -15.37 -1.81 29.91
N CYS A 98 -15.03 -0.53 29.77
CA CYS A 98 -15.83 0.59 30.25
C CYS A 98 -16.64 1.31 29.15
N SER A 99 -17.01 0.64 28.06
CA SER A 99 -17.88 1.15 26.97
C SER A 99 -17.34 2.31 26.10
N MET A 100 -16.14 2.85 26.38
CA MET A 100 -15.41 3.70 25.44
C MET A 100 -14.62 2.83 24.46
N LYS A 101 -14.85 3.00 23.15
CA LYS A 101 -14.00 2.40 22.11
C LYS A 101 -12.67 3.15 22.12
N GLU A 102 -11.60 2.49 22.55
CA GLU A 102 -10.26 3.02 22.38
C GLU A 102 -9.80 2.75 20.95
N LYS A 103 -9.25 3.78 20.31
CA LYS A 103 -8.66 3.68 18.99
C LYS A 103 -7.15 3.59 19.15
N MET A 104 -6.57 2.49 18.71
CA MET A 104 -5.13 2.34 18.59
C MET A 104 -4.70 2.65 17.17
N LEU A 105 -3.64 3.46 17.03
CA LEU A 105 -2.98 3.73 15.76
C LEU A 105 -1.77 2.82 15.65
N TRP A 106 -1.75 1.99 14.61
CA TRP A 106 -0.67 1.05 14.35
C TRP A 106 0.19 1.49 13.19
N CYS A 107 1.50 1.21 13.28
CA CYS A 107 2.47 1.48 12.24
C CYS A 107 3.35 0.26 11.99
N ALA A 108 3.53 -0.08 10.72
CA ALA A 108 4.49 -1.10 10.30
C ALA A 108 5.33 -0.60 9.15
N GLU A 109 6.65 -0.76 9.26
CA GLU A 109 7.58 -0.50 8.17
C GLU A 109 7.84 -1.81 7.42
N VAL A 110 7.77 -1.80 6.10
CA VAL A 110 8.01 -2.94 5.24
C VAL A 110 9.18 -2.62 4.33
N ALA A 111 10.34 -3.21 4.64
CA ALA A 111 11.48 -3.18 3.73
C ALA A 111 11.20 -4.12 2.55
N LEU A 112 11.50 -3.66 1.34
CA LEU A 112 11.24 -4.39 0.11
C LEU A 112 12.52 -5.03 -0.41
N GLU A 113 12.39 -6.26 -0.90
CA GLU A 113 13.46 -7.00 -1.57
C GLU A 113 12.92 -7.59 -2.88
N ARG A 114 13.47 -7.14 -4.00
CA ARG A 114 13.10 -7.64 -5.33
C ARG A 114 14.05 -8.75 -5.73
N LEU A 115 13.56 -9.98 -5.82
CA LEU A 115 14.37 -11.15 -6.18
C LEU A 115 14.49 -11.32 -7.70
N ASN A 116 13.42 -11.01 -8.43
CA ASN A 116 13.37 -11.04 -9.89
C ASN A 116 12.25 -10.12 -10.41
N SER A 117 11.99 -10.14 -11.72
CA SER A 117 10.96 -9.29 -12.34
C SER A 117 9.55 -9.56 -11.83
N ARG A 118 9.28 -10.77 -11.30
CA ARG A 118 7.95 -11.25 -10.88
C ARG A 118 7.78 -11.46 -9.39
N GLU A 119 8.82 -11.23 -8.58
CA GLU A 119 8.79 -11.54 -7.15
C GLU A 119 9.40 -10.41 -6.32
N ILE A 120 8.52 -9.81 -5.51
CA ILE A 120 8.87 -8.82 -4.50
C ILE A 120 8.45 -9.36 -3.13
N TYR A 121 9.40 -9.34 -2.20
CA TYR A 121 9.23 -9.77 -0.82
C TYR A 121 9.25 -8.55 0.11
N GLY A 122 8.35 -8.54 1.08
CA GLY A 122 8.31 -7.60 2.18
C GLY A 122 8.88 -8.21 3.45
N LYS A 123 9.75 -7.46 4.13
CA LYS A 123 10.25 -7.77 5.47
C LYS A 123 9.71 -6.71 6.44
N VAL A 124 8.78 -7.13 7.29
CA VAL A 124 8.13 -6.27 8.29
C VAL A 124 9.09 -5.98 9.44
N LYS A 125 9.26 -4.68 9.75
CA LYS A 125 9.82 -4.15 10.99
C LYS A 125 8.72 -3.41 11.75
N TRP A 126 8.63 -3.71 13.04
CA TRP A 126 7.56 -3.22 13.91
C TRP A 126 7.96 -1.94 14.63
N CYS A 127 7.07 -0.96 14.61
CA CYS A 127 7.13 0.21 15.48
C CYS A 127 5.80 0.29 16.25
N HIS A 128 5.79 -0.23 17.48
CA HIS A 128 4.71 0.08 18.41
C HIS A 128 4.91 1.52 18.88
N VAL A 129 3.93 2.38 18.62
CA VAL A 129 3.86 3.71 19.24
C VAL A 129 2.75 3.60 20.28
N ASN A 130 3.16 3.61 21.56
CA ASN A 130 2.26 3.70 22.71
C ASN A 130 1.84 5.14 22.93
#